data_AF-A0A822EBD6-F1
#
_entry.id   AF-A0A822EBD6-F1
#
_cell.length_a   1.000
_cell.length_b   1.000
_cell.length_c   1.000
_cell.angle_alpha   90.00
_cell.angle_beta   90.00
_cell.angle_gamma   90.00
#
_symmetry.space_group_name_H-M   'P 1'
#
loop_
_entity.id
_entity.type
_entity.pdbx_description
1 polymer ?
#
loop_
_entity_poly.entity_id
_entity_poly.type
_entity_poly.pdbx_seq_one_letter_code
_entity_poly.pdbx_strand_id
1 'polypeptide(L)'
;MNTFCFDSEAFRYLVAIQDSIDLVPNDRSEYEQSWSRSVTESQRFHDFLCKKGPYRKNTEWRSTQDAQFQINFMIRPILETMQNIYRNILLHNVNSSIKLSATPTNSLSVICYKCNRNPEKFDQFWILPDYIHNPLNM
;
A
#
# COMPACT_ATOMS: atom_id res chain seq x y z
N MET A 1 5.28 8.54 7.95
CA MET A 1 5.29 10.03 7.98
C MET A 1 3.94 10.44 8.51
N ASN A 2 3.84 10.81 9.79
CA ASN A 2 2.57 11.19 10.39
C ASN A 2 2.26 12.63 10.00
N THR A 3 1.41 12.82 8.99
CA THR A 3 0.85 14.10 8.58
C THR A 3 -0.25 14.55 9.56
N PHE A 4 0.00 14.40 10.87
CA PHE A 4 -0.88 14.90 11.93
C PHE A 4 -0.29 16.21 12.46
N CYS A 5 -0.19 17.20 11.57
CA CYS A 5 -0.11 18.61 11.97
C CYS A 5 -1.47 19.28 11.73
N PHE A 6 -2.55 18.54 11.99
CA PHE A 6 -3.87 19.14 12.05
C PHE A 6 -3.90 19.98 13.32
N ASP A 7 -4.09 21.28 13.14
CA ASP A 7 -4.27 22.27 14.19
C ASP A 7 -5.23 21.69 15.26
N SER A 8 -4.75 21.58 16.50
CA SER A 8 -5.54 21.04 17.61
C SER A 8 -6.83 21.83 17.83
N GLU A 9 -6.89 23.11 17.44
CA GLU A 9 -8.12 23.92 17.48
C GLU A 9 -9.15 23.45 16.43
N ALA A 10 -8.72 23.21 15.20
CA ALA A 10 -9.60 22.67 14.14
C ALA A 10 -10.25 21.32 14.54
N PHE A 11 -9.49 20.45 15.21
CA PHE A 11 -10.01 19.18 15.70
C PHE A 11 -11.03 19.37 16.84
N ARG A 12 -10.74 20.26 17.79
CA ARG A 12 -11.67 20.60 18.88
C ARG A 12 -12.97 21.20 18.35
N TYR A 13 -12.90 22.03 17.31
CA TYR A 13 -14.08 22.58 16.66
C TYR A 13 -14.98 21.51 16.03
N LEU A 14 -14.39 20.56 15.30
CA LEU A 14 -15.14 19.46 14.68
C LEU A 14 -15.85 18.58 15.71
N VAL A 15 -15.17 18.27 16.83
CA VAL A 15 -15.75 17.51 17.93
C VAL A 15 -16.88 18.29 18.61
N ALA A 16 -16.71 19.60 18.82
CA ALA A 16 -17.74 20.45 19.40
C ALA A 16 -19.01 20.52 18.53
N ILE A 17 -18.87 20.59 17.19
CA ILE A 17 -20.01 20.49 16.27
C ILE A 17 -20.67 19.11 16.36
N GLN A 18 -19.86 18.04 16.33
CA GLN A 18 -20.36 16.67 16.38
C GLN A 18 -21.19 16.39 17.64
N ASP A 19 -20.72 16.90 18.78
CA ASP A 19 -21.36 16.71 20.09
C ASP A 19 -22.40 17.81 20.41
N SER A 20 -22.73 18.68 19.45
CA SER A 20 -23.70 19.78 19.59
C SER A 20 -23.42 20.70 20.78
N ILE A 21 -22.14 20.96 21.06
CA ILE A 21 -21.71 21.87 22.11
C ILE A 21 -21.90 23.31 21.62
N ASP A 22 -22.65 24.11 22.38
CA ASP A 22 -22.84 25.53 22.08
C ASP A 22 -21.52 26.30 22.27
N LEU A 23 -20.93 26.71 21.16
CA LEU A 23 -19.75 27.55 21.13
C LEU A 23 -20.14 29.03 21.23
N VAL A 24 -19.38 29.80 22.01
CA VAL A 24 -19.55 31.25 22.08
C VAL A 24 -19.36 31.83 20.67
N PRO A 25 -20.18 32.80 20.22
CA PRO A 25 -20.13 33.31 18.84
C PRO A 25 -18.75 33.80 18.40
N ASN A 26 -17.95 34.33 19.33
CA ASN A 26 -16.60 34.81 19.06
C ASN A 26 -15.62 33.64 18.77
N ASP A 27 -15.68 32.59 19.59
CA ASP A 27 -14.84 31.40 19.46
C ASP A 27 -15.16 30.65 18.17
N ARG A 28 -16.45 30.58 17.80
CA ARG A 28 -16.88 29.98 16.53
C ARG A 28 -16.21 30.61 15.32
N SER A 29 -16.16 31.95 15.27
CA SER A 29 -15.53 32.66 14.16
C SER A 29 -14.03 32.38 14.08
N GLU A 30 -13.34 32.31 15.23
CA GLU A 30 -11.91 31.98 15.28
C GLU A 30 -11.64 30.54 14.83
N TYR A 31 -12.49 29.60 15.22
CA TYR A 31 -12.38 28.20 14.80
C TYR A 31 -12.65 27.98 13.31
N GLU A 32 -13.68 28.64 12.76
CA GLU A 32 -13.97 28.59 11.32
C GLU A 32 -12.83 29.18 10.49
N GLN A 33 -12.20 30.24 10.99
CA GLN A 33 -11.04 30.86 10.35
C GLN A 33 -9.78 29.97 10.42
N SER A 34 -9.50 29.38 11.59
CA SER A 34 -8.41 28.39 11.76
C SER A 34 -8.60 27.18 10.85
N TRP A 35 -9.82 26.62 10.80
CA TRP A 35 -10.15 25.51 9.91
C TRP A 35 -9.88 25.84 8.43
N SER A 36 -10.41 26.98 7.97
CA SER A 36 -10.24 27.43 6.59
C SER A 36 -8.77 27.59 6.20
N ARG A 37 -7.96 28.11 7.13
CA ARG A 37 -6.51 28.23 6.96
C ARG A 37 -5.83 26.86 6.91
N SER A 38 -6.19 25.93 7.81
CA SER A 38 -5.63 24.58 7.86
C SER A 38 -5.90 23.80 6.57
N VAL A 39 -7.12 23.87 6.04
CA VAL A 39 -7.49 23.23 4.76
C VAL A 39 -6.67 23.82 3.61
N THR A 40 -6.58 25.14 3.54
CA THR A 40 -5.82 25.85 2.50
C THR A 40 -4.34 25.47 2.52
N GLU A 41 -3.73 25.46 3.70
CA GLU A 41 -2.32 25.11 3.88
C GLU A 41 -2.05 23.63 3.60
N SER A 42 -2.97 22.75 3.99
CA SER A 42 -2.89 21.32 3.68
C SER A 42 -2.97 21.07 2.17
N GLN A 43 -3.89 21.76 1.48
CA GLN A 43 -3.99 21.67 0.01
C GLN A 43 -2.73 22.22 -0.66
N ARG A 44 -2.21 23.36 -0.19
CA ARG A 44 -0.96 23.94 -0.69
C ARG A 44 0.22 22.99 -0.52
N PHE A 45 0.31 22.32 0.62
CA PHE A 45 1.34 21.33 0.89
C PHE A 45 1.19 20.09 0.01
N HIS A 46 -0.04 19.57 -0.15
CA HIS A 46 -0.35 18.48 -1.06
C HIS A 46 0.08 18.82 -2.51
N ASP A 47 -0.33 20.00 -3.01
CA ASP A 47 0.03 20.45 -4.35
C ASP A 47 1.54 20.61 -4.52
N PHE A 48 2.24 21.09 -3.48
CA PHE A 48 3.70 21.15 -3.45
C PHE A 48 4.33 19.76 -3.54
N LEU A 49 3.82 18.78 -2.78
CA LEU A 49 4.30 17.39 -2.84
C LEU A 49 4.05 16.76 -4.21
N CYS A 50 2.89 16.99 -4.82
CA CYS A 50 2.58 16.51 -6.17
C CYS A 50 3.47 17.15 -7.25
N LYS A 51 3.85 18.42 -7.07
CA LYS A 51 4.78 19.14 -7.98
C LYS A 51 6.24 18.74 -7.78
N LYS A 52 6.61 18.28 -6.58
CA LYS A 52 7.93 17.69 -6.33
C LYS A 52 8.01 16.37 -7.09
N GLY A 53 8.84 16.35 -8.13
CA GLY A 53 9.22 15.10 -8.80
C GLY A 53 9.79 14.08 -7.81
N PRO A 54 9.87 12.79 -8.19
CA PRO A 54 10.31 11.72 -7.32
C PRO A 54 11.61 12.11 -6.63
N TYR A 55 11.64 11.94 -5.31
CA TYR A 55 12.82 12.22 -4.50
C TYR A 55 14.03 11.51 -5.13
N ARG A 56 14.99 12.27 -5.65
CA ARG A 56 16.24 11.72 -6.16
C ARG A 56 17.03 11.23 -4.96
N LYS A 57 16.91 9.94 -4.64
CA LYS A 57 17.79 9.28 -3.69
C LYS A 57 19.22 9.46 -4.20
N ASN A 58 20.04 10.22 -3.48
CA ASN A 58 21.48 10.22 -3.73
C ASN A 58 21.96 8.77 -3.55
N THR A 59 22.73 8.28 -4.51
CA THR A 59 23.17 6.88 -4.66
C THR A 59 23.88 6.31 -3.43
N GLU A 60 24.32 7.19 -2.52
CA GLU A 60 25.10 6.87 -1.32
C GLU A 60 24.23 6.68 -0.06
N TRP A 61 22.94 7.06 -0.08
CA TRP A 61 22.08 6.96 1.09
C TRP A 61 21.32 5.62 1.13
N ARG A 62 22.00 4.57 1.61
CA ARG A 62 21.32 3.33 2.05
C ARG A 62 21.05 3.43 3.55
N SER A 63 19.94 4.05 3.92
CA SER A 63 19.50 4.01 5.32
C SER A 63 19.17 2.56 5.71
N THR A 64 19.27 2.25 7.01
CA THR A 64 18.83 0.94 7.55
C THR A 64 17.37 0.64 7.20
N GLN A 65 16.54 1.69 7.08
CA GLN A 65 15.15 1.58 6.60
C GLN A 65 15.06 1.13 5.14
N ASP A 66 15.95 1.60 4.25
CA ASP A 66 15.98 1.15 2.86
C ASP A 66 16.37 -0.33 2.78
N ALA A 67 17.35 -0.77 3.59
CA ALA A 67 17.70 -2.18 3.70
C ALA A 67 16.53 -3.03 4.23
N GLN A 68 15.82 -2.56 5.27
CA GLN A 68 14.61 -3.23 5.77
C GLN A 68 13.53 -3.35 4.70
N PHE A 69 13.32 -2.29 3.91
CA PHE A 69 12.38 -2.31 2.80
C PHE A 69 12.81 -3.37 1.78
N GLN A 70 14.07 -3.32 1.31
CA GLN A 70 14.57 -4.32 0.36
C GLN A 70 14.43 -5.76 0.88
N ILE A 71 14.75 -6.02 2.14
CA ILE A 71 14.58 -7.35 2.77
C ILE A 71 13.10 -7.77 2.73
N ASN A 72 12.19 -6.89 3.17
CA ASN A 72 10.76 -7.19 3.19
C ASN A 72 10.19 -7.44 1.79
N PHE A 73 10.68 -6.75 0.76
CA PHE A 73 10.27 -6.99 -0.62
C PHE A 73 10.86 -8.27 -1.22
N MET A 74 12.07 -8.65 -0.82
CA MET A 74 12.74 -9.85 -1.32
C MET A 74 12.32 -11.14 -0.60
N ILE A 75 11.83 -11.07 0.63
CA ILE A 75 11.54 -12.27 1.43
C ILE A 75 10.52 -13.19 0.74
N ARG A 76 9.46 -12.61 0.17
CA ARG A 76 8.42 -13.36 -0.55
C ARG A 76 8.97 -14.10 -1.78
N PRO A 77 9.61 -13.44 -2.77
CA PRO A 77 10.14 -14.15 -3.93
C PRO A 77 11.22 -15.18 -3.57
N ILE A 78 12.02 -14.94 -2.51
CA ILE A 78 12.98 -15.94 -2.02
C ILE A 78 12.25 -17.19 -1.51
N LEU A 79 11.23 -17.03 -0.67
CA LEU A 79 10.46 -18.15 -0.12
C LEU A 79 9.70 -18.90 -1.21
N GLU A 80 9.12 -18.20 -2.19
CA GLU A 80 8.46 -18.82 -3.34
C GLU A 80 9.46 -19.61 -4.20
N THR A 81 10.67 -19.10 -4.38
CA THR A 81 11.75 -19.81 -5.08
C THR A 81 12.14 -21.08 -4.33
N MET A 82 12.33 -20.99 -3.01
CA MET A 82 12.62 -22.14 -2.16
C MET A 82 11.53 -23.21 -2.24
N GLN A 83 10.27 -22.83 -2.11
CA GLN A 83 9.15 -23.76 -2.26
C GLN A 83 9.14 -24.45 -3.62
N ASN A 84 9.43 -23.73 -4.71
CA ASN A 84 9.48 -24.33 -6.04
C ASN A 84 10.66 -25.28 -6.23
N ILE A 85 11.81 -25.01 -5.61
CA ILE A 85 12.92 -25.96 -5.56
C ILE A 85 12.46 -27.26 -4.88
N TYR A 86 11.82 -27.17 -3.70
CA TYR A 86 11.32 -28.35 -2.99
C TYR A 86 10.27 -29.12 -3.80
N ARG A 87 9.34 -28.42 -4.47
CA ARG A 87 8.37 -29.07 -5.38
C ARG A 87 9.08 -29.81 -6.50
N ASN A 88 10.07 -29.20 -7.15
CA ASN A 88 10.82 -29.83 -8.23
C ASN A 88 11.62 -31.06 -7.80
N ILE A 89 12.14 -31.07 -6.56
CA ILE A 89 12.77 -32.28 -5.99
C ILE A 89 11.77 -33.43 -5.89
N LEU A 90 10.53 -33.17 -5.46
CA LEU A 90 9.49 -34.20 -5.38
C LEU A 90 9.01 -34.65 -6.77
N LEU A 91 8.87 -33.70 -7.69
CA LEU A 91 8.41 -33.95 -9.06
C LEU A 91 9.44 -34.66 -9.94
N HIS A 92 10.73 -34.63 -9.55
CA HIS A 92 11.79 -35.34 -10.25
C HIS A 92 11.46 -36.83 -10.46
N ASN A 93 10.87 -37.48 -9.46
CA ASN A 93 10.52 -38.91 -9.53
C ASN A 93 9.42 -39.23 -10.55
N VAL A 94 8.65 -38.23 -10.98
CA VAL A 94 7.57 -38.36 -11.98
C VAL A 94 7.92 -37.65 -13.29
N ASN A 95 9.20 -37.38 -13.54
CA ASN A 95 9.72 -36.69 -14.75
C ASN A 95 8.97 -35.38 -15.07
N SER A 96 8.49 -34.68 -14.04
CA SER A 96 7.76 -33.42 -14.17
C SER A 96 8.52 -32.28 -13.51
N SER A 97 8.29 -31.04 -13.95
CA SER A 97 8.91 -29.86 -13.32
C SER A 97 8.01 -28.64 -13.44
N ILE A 98 8.09 -27.77 -12.43
CA ILE A 98 7.44 -26.47 -12.39
C ILE A 98 8.54 -25.42 -12.60
N LYS A 99 8.41 -24.65 -13.69
CA LYS A 99 9.31 -23.53 -13.98
C LYS A 99 8.62 -22.21 -13.64
N LEU A 100 9.19 -21.47 -12.70
CA LEU A 100 8.79 -20.09 -12.46
C LEU A 100 9.14 -19.22 -13.66
N SER A 101 8.15 -18.51 -14.18
CA SER A 101 8.29 -17.59 -15.31
C SER A 101 7.79 -16.22 -14.87
N ALA A 102 8.68 -15.37 -14.37
CA ALA A 102 8.30 -14.02 -13.98
C ALA A 102 8.16 -13.15 -15.25
N THR A 103 6.96 -12.68 -15.53
CA THR A 103 6.72 -11.67 -16.56
C THR A 103 6.61 -10.30 -15.91
N PRO A 104 7.40 -9.29 -16.33
CA PRO A 104 7.23 -7.94 -15.82
C PRO A 104 5.85 -7.42 -16.19
N THR A 105 5.06 -7.06 -15.17
CA THR A 105 3.75 -6.45 -15.37
C THR A 105 3.92 -4.94 -15.47
N ASN A 106 3.56 -4.34 -16.61
CA ASN A 106 3.58 -2.88 -16.79
C ASN A 106 2.51 -2.14 -15.97
N SER A 107 1.58 -2.88 -15.36
CA SER A 107 0.48 -2.34 -14.55
C SER A 107 0.53 -2.85 -13.12
N LEU A 108 0.17 -1.99 -12.17
CA LEU A 108 -0.04 -2.38 -10.78
C LEU A 108 -1.17 -3.41 -10.74
N SER A 109 -0.87 -4.61 -10.26
CA SER A 109 -1.80 -5.73 -10.29
C SER A 109 -1.72 -6.44 -8.93
N VAL A 110 -2.85 -6.61 -8.25
CA VAL A 110 -2.93 -7.17 -6.89
C VAL A 110 -3.79 -8.44 -6.88
N ILE A 111 -3.48 -9.36 -5.96
CA ILE A 111 -4.25 -10.59 -5.77
C ILE A 111 -5.68 -10.21 -5.35
N CYS A 112 -6.67 -10.73 -6.06
CA CYS A 112 -8.08 -10.52 -5.76
C CYS A 112 -8.62 -11.63 -4.87
N TYR A 113 -9.11 -11.23 -3.71
CA TYR A 113 -9.74 -12.12 -2.73
C TYR A 113 -11.25 -12.24 -2.92
N LYS A 114 -11.88 -11.36 -3.70
CA LYS A 114 -13.32 -11.41 -4.02
C LYS A 114 -13.66 -12.46 -5.08
N CYS A 115 -12.72 -12.73 -6.00
CA CYS A 115 -12.93 -13.72 -7.06
C CYS A 115 -13.02 -15.12 -6.46
N ASN A 116 -13.95 -15.91 -7.00
CA ASN A 116 -14.12 -17.27 -6.54
C ASN A 116 -12.89 -18.10 -6.97
N ARG A 117 -12.11 -18.56 -5.98
CA ARG A 117 -10.90 -19.35 -6.20
C ARG A 117 -11.27 -20.82 -6.17
N ASN A 118 -11.39 -21.43 -7.34
CA ASN A 118 -11.60 -22.86 -7.46
C ASN A 118 -10.26 -23.55 -7.71
N PRO A 119 -9.94 -24.65 -7.01
CA PRO A 119 -8.77 -25.47 -7.32
C PRO A 119 -8.87 -26.01 -8.75
N GLU A 120 -7.81 -25.83 -9.52
CA GLU A 120 -7.67 -26.37 -10.87
C GLU A 120 -6.75 -27.59 -10.85
N LYS A 121 -7.11 -28.64 -11.58
CA LYS A 121 -6.30 -29.85 -11.66
C LYS A 121 -5.27 -29.71 -12.78
N PHE A 122 -4.00 -29.66 -12.41
CA PHE A 122 -2.85 -29.68 -13.31
C PHE A 122 -2.14 -31.03 -13.17
N ASP A 123 -2.39 -31.90 -14.16
CA ASP A 123 -1.90 -33.28 -14.18
C ASP A 123 -2.31 -34.05 -12.91
N GLN A 124 -1.36 -34.36 -12.02
CA GLN A 124 -1.61 -35.10 -10.77
C GLN A 124 -1.92 -34.19 -9.56
N PHE A 125 -1.83 -32.87 -9.71
CA PHE A 125 -1.91 -31.93 -8.60
C PHE A 125 -3.10 -30.98 -8.72
N TRP A 126 -3.64 -30.57 -7.57
CA TRP A 126 -4.62 -29.48 -7.49
C TRP A 126 -3.89 -28.20 -7.11
N ILE A 127 -4.03 -27.17 -7.94
CA ILE A 127 -3.42 -25.85 -7.74
C ILE A 127 -4.56 -24.86 -7.54
N LEU A 128 -4.46 -24.00 -6.53
CA LEU A 128 -5.39 -22.89 -6.36
C LEU A 128 -4.78 -21.64 -7.01
N PRO A 129 -5.22 -21.21 -8.21
CA PRO A 129 -4.63 -20.06 -8.88
C PRO A 129 -5.00 -18.75 -8.18
N ASP A 130 -4.03 -17.83 -8.15
CA ASP A 130 -4.28 -16.44 -7.74
C ASP A 130 -4.79 -15.65 -8.95
N TYR A 131 -5.96 -15.02 -8.81
CA TYR A 131 -6.46 -14.06 -9.80
C TYR A 131 -5.91 -12.67 -9.49
N ILE A 132 -5.37 -12.00 -10.51
CA ILE A 132 -4.74 -10.70 -10.36
C ILE A 132 -5.61 -9.64 -11.06
N HIS A 133 -5.98 -8.58 -10.35
CA HIS A 133 -6.74 -7.46 -10.91
C HIS A 133 -5.98 -6.15 -10.76
N ASN A 134 -6.24 -5.21 -11.66
CA ASN A 134 -5.83 -3.82 -11.47
C ASN A 134 -6.67 -3.23 -10.31
N PRO A 135 -6.05 -2.57 -9.30
CA PRO A 135 -6.80 -1.99 -8.18
C PRO A 135 -7.86 -0.98 -8.60
N LEU A 136 -7.74 -0.37 -9.79
CA LEU A 136 -8.74 0.55 -10.34
C LEU A 136 -10.02 -0.16 -10.83
N ASN A 137 -9.98 -1.48 -11.01
CA ASN A 137 -11.07 -2.30 -11.54
C ASN A 137 -11.60 -3.34 -10.51
N MET A 138 -11.34 -3.13 -9.20
CA MET A 138 -11.69 -4.03 -8.07
C MET A 138 -12.97 -3.64 -7.32
#